data_AF-A0A6P1W4C5-F1
#
_entry.id   AF-A0A6P1W4C5-F1
#
_cell.length_a   1.000
_cell.length_b   1.000
_cell.length_c   1.000
_cell.angle_alpha   90.00
_cell.angle_beta   90.00
_cell.angle_gamma   90.00
#
_symmetry.space_group_name_H-M   'P 1'
#
loop_
_entity.id
_entity.type
_entity.pdbx_description
1 polymer ?
#
loop_
_entity_poly.entity_id
_entity_poly.type
_entity_poly.pdbx_seq_one_letter_code
_entity_poly.pdbx_strand_id
1 'polypeptide(L)'
;MQQNPEDQLAPLFTKRPTNYQPNLFTESKQEFTELEKKIVVLVVNQIGHMTLKGELQEKANVVFSIPFSELTRDHHKQIADAAESLQSKRLIYRNDAKGKFDFITPFPRVRSEVIDGKRVIELTMFADVVPHFAELGQRYTKYDIDVMLSLSSVYAQRMFEIVSMYHNRGQREFSYSVDRLMMMLNCPSRYTFNDFKKNALEVAQRELQQKANLYLEWSAAKKVGKKIIELAFIVKTPQQLAAEAVSQDQRTVNNMSINEAYTTAWQLMKNYKLKGFQKDRILSDHSLLDTFFRIDSELANGVRQNVKNPTAYLVKSLGIDQLKDPKPKTKPESKTVQSTLSLFPEGPTLRTGSVKSIGAIFGDMIMNE
;
A
#
# COMPACT_ATOMS: atom_id res chain seq x y z
N MET A 1 7.30 45.80 11.48
CA MET A 1 8.34 45.25 10.57
C MET A 1 7.86 45.47 9.15
N GLN A 2 8.61 46.20 8.33
CA GLN A 2 8.25 46.46 6.94
C GLN A 2 8.36 45.14 6.15
N GLN A 3 7.27 44.75 5.49
CA GLN A 3 7.26 43.63 4.53
C GLN A 3 8.19 43.98 3.38
N ASN A 4 8.97 43.01 2.90
CA ASN A 4 9.84 43.26 1.76
C ASN A 4 8.95 43.44 0.53
N PRO A 5 9.12 44.50 -0.28
CA PRO A 5 8.24 44.77 -1.43
C PRO A 5 8.25 43.66 -2.51
N GLU A 6 9.19 42.73 -2.42
CA GLU A 6 9.36 41.58 -3.34
C GLU A 6 8.73 40.27 -2.81
N ASP A 7 8.09 40.27 -1.64
CA ASP A 7 7.47 39.07 -1.07
C ASP A 7 6.05 38.86 -1.62
N GLN A 8 5.83 37.75 -2.33
CA GLN A 8 4.51 37.27 -2.71
C GLN A 8 3.90 36.48 -1.54
N LEU A 9 2.75 36.93 -1.03
CA LEU A 9 1.95 36.12 -0.11
C LEU A 9 1.23 35.02 -0.88
N ALA A 10 1.41 33.77 -0.46
CA ALA A 10 0.58 32.68 -0.98
C ALA A 10 -0.90 32.93 -0.61
N PRO A 11 -1.85 32.49 -1.45
CA PRO A 11 -3.27 32.56 -1.11
C PRO A 11 -3.59 31.90 0.24
N LEU A 12 -4.75 32.25 0.82
CA LEU A 12 -5.23 31.61 2.04
C LEU A 12 -5.20 30.08 1.89
N PHE A 13 -4.60 29.41 2.88
CA PHE A 13 -4.39 27.98 2.82
C PHE A 13 -5.69 27.22 2.56
N THR A 14 -5.68 26.43 1.50
CA THR A 14 -6.76 25.50 1.16
C THR A 14 -6.12 24.16 0.84
N LYS A 15 -6.39 23.13 1.65
CA LYS A 15 -5.90 21.78 1.39
C LYS A 15 -6.59 21.22 0.15
N ARG A 16 -5.81 20.83 -0.87
CA ARG A 16 -6.30 20.20 -2.10
C ARG A 16 -5.97 18.70 -2.08
N PRO A 17 -6.81 17.83 -2.64
CA PRO A 17 -6.66 16.36 -2.50
C PRO A 17 -5.37 15.80 -3.14
N THR A 18 -4.75 16.55 -4.04
CA THR A 18 -3.61 16.09 -4.83
C THR A 18 -2.44 17.04 -4.70
N ASN A 19 -1.25 16.48 -4.49
CA ASN A 19 0.01 17.19 -4.59
C ASN A 19 0.63 17.07 -5.98
N TYR A 20 1.38 18.11 -6.35
CA TYR A 20 2.12 18.21 -7.60
C TYR A 20 3.52 18.72 -7.26
N GLN A 21 4.56 17.95 -7.59
CA GLN A 21 5.93 18.37 -7.33
C GLN A 21 6.89 17.93 -8.45
N PRO A 22 7.97 18.67 -8.70
CA PRO A 22 8.97 18.30 -9.68
C PRO A 22 9.59 16.94 -9.35
N ASN A 23 9.86 16.13 -10.36
CA ASN A 23 10.59 14.87 -10.16
C ASN A 23 11.97 15.12 -9.57
N LEU A 24 12.57 16.26 -9.91
CA LEU A 24 13.85 16.69 -9.34
C LEU A 24 13.76 16.76 -7.80
N PHE A 25 12.71 17.38 -7.26
CA PHE A 25 12.47 17.40 -5.81
C PHE A 25 12.20 16.00 -5.25
N THR A 26 11.42 15.15 -5.94
CA THR A 26 11.22 13.76 -5.52
C THR A 26 12.53 13.00 -5.41
N GLU A 27 13.45 13.19 -6.36
CA GLU A 27 14.75 12.51 -6.42
C GLU A 27 15.85 13.15 -5.58
N SER A 28 15.59 14.27 -4.90
CA SER A 28 16.57 14.94 -4.05
C SER A 28 16.82 14.18 -2.74
N LYS A 29 17.98 14.42 -2.12
CA LYS A 29 18.19 14.03 -0.73
C LYS A 29 17.51 15.07 0.17
N GLN A 30 16.62 14.60 1.05
CA GLN A 30 15.82 15.45 1.93
C GLN A 30 16.13 15.12 3.39
N GLU A 31 16.51 16.14 4.17
CA GLU A 31 16.91 15.96 5.58
C GLU A 31 15.75 16.03 6.58
N PHE A 32 14.51 16.06 6.06
CA PHE A 32 13.31 16.22 6.88
C PHE A 32 13.04 14.97 7.74
N THR A 33 12.55 15.19 8.96
CA THR A 33 11.85 14.19 9.77
C THR A 33 10.43 13.98 9.24
N GLU A 34 9.68 13.05 9.82
CA GLU A 34 8.30 12.78 9.40
C GLU A 34 7.37 13.99 9.57
N LEU A 35 7.36 14.64 10.74
CA LEU A 35 6.54 15.85 10.97
C LEU A 35 6.98 17.01 10.09
N GLU A 36 8.29 17.24 9.96
CA GLU A 36 8.86 18.25 9.06
C GLU A 36 8.39 18.00 7.62
N LYS A 37 8.46 16.75 7.16
CA LYS A 37 8.02 16.37 5.82
C LYS A 37 6.53 16.63 5.61
N LYS A 38 5.68 16.40 6.62
CA LYS A 38 4.25 16.74 6.54
C LYS A 38 4.01 18.23 6.35
N ILE A 39 4.75 19.09 7.04
CA ILE A 39 4.70 20.55 6.82
C ILE A 39 5.10 20.86 5.37
N VAL A 40 6.20 20.29 4.87
CA VAL A 40 6.65 20.50 3.49
C VAL A 40 5.62 20.00 2.47
N VAL A 41 4.95 18.87 2.73
CA VAL A 41 3.88 18.33 1.88
C VAL A 41 2.71 19.31 1.77
N LEU A 42 2.35 20.03 2.85
CA LEU A 42 1.33 21.06 2.81
C LEU A 42 1.78 22.31 2.02
N VAL A 43 3.07 22.67 2.09
CA VAL A 43 3.63 23.74 1.23
C VAL A 43 3.60 23.33 -0.24
N VAL A 44 4.05 22.11 -0.56
CA VAL A 44 4.01 21.52 -1.91
C VAL A 44 2.58 21.55 -2.47
N ASN A 45 1.57 21.30 -1.63
CA ASN A 45 0.15 21.40 -2.01
C ASN A 45 -0.26 22.81 -2.44
N GLN A 46 0.35 23.86 -1.88
CA GLN A 46 0.08 25.23 -2.28
C GLN A 46 0.84 25.59 -3.56
N ILE A 47 2.18 25.52 -3.51
CA ILE A 47 3.03 25.95 -4.62
C ILE A 47 2.77 25.16 -5.91
N GLY A 48 2.53 23.84 -5.82
CA GLY A 48 2.26 23.03 -7.01
C GLY A 48 0.99 23.45 -7.75
N HIS A 49 -0.04 23.87 -7.01
CA HIS A 49 -1.28 24.38 -7.64
C HIS A 49 -1.13 25.82 -8.12
N MET A 50 -0.37 26.65 -7.41
CA MET A 50 -0.02 28.00 -7.89
C MET A 50 0.72 27.91 -9.23
N THR A 51 1.67 26.96 -9.37
CA THR A 51 2.33 26.68 -10.65
C THR A 51 1.33 26.32 -11.74
N LEU A 52 0.45 25.34 -11.48
CA LEU A 52 -0.49 24.86 -12.50
C LEU A 52 -1.45 25.94 -13.00
N LYS A 53 -1.73 26.94 -12.17
CA LYS A 53 -2.58 28.08 -12.52
C LYS A 53 -1.82 29.30 -13.07
N GLY A 54 -0.49 29.27 -13.07
CA GLY A 54 0.33 30.42 -13.46
C GLY A 54 0.25 31.59 -12.47
N GLU A 55 0.06 31.31 -11.18
CA GLU A 55 -0.11 32.32 -10.12
C GLU A 55 1.22 32.73 -9.44
N LEU A 56 2.36 32.15 -9.84
CA LEU A 56 3.67 32.48 -9.26
C LEU A 56 4.29 33.69 -9.93
N GLN A 57 4.72 34.67 -9.13
CA GLN A 57 5.45 35.84 -9.61
C GLN A 57 6.92 35.50 -9.87
N GLU A 58 7.47 36.00 -10.97
CA GLU A 58 8.88 35.81 -11.27
C GLU A 58 9.77 36.56 -10.27
N LYS A 59 10.85 35.90 -9.82
CA LYS A 59 11.86 36.48 -8.92
C LYS A 59 11.33 37.02 -7.59
N ALA A 60 10.14 36.62 -7.17
CA ALA A 60 9.56 36.97 -5.88
C ALA A 60 9.77 35.86 -4.85
N ASN A 61 9.99 36.23 -3.59
CA ASN A 61 9.91 35.25 -2.50
C ASN A 61 8.46 34.83 -2.32
N VAL A 62 8.21 33.61 -1.85
CA VAL A 62 6.85 33.14 -1.55
C VAL A 62 6.71 32.84 -0.08
N VAL A 63 5.68 33.43 0.54
CA VAL A 63 5.38 33.23 1.96
C VAL A 63 4.13 32.37 2.10
N PHE A 64 4.28 31.19 2.70
CA PHE A 64 3.20 30.24 2.97
C PHE A 64 2.72 30.36 4.40
N SER A 65 1.41 30.26 4.62
CA SER A 65 0.80 30.16 5.96
C SER A 65 0.13 28.80 6.12
N ILE A 66 0.67 27.92 6.96
CA ILE A 66 0.16 26.56 7.17
C ILE A 66 -0.56 26.47 8.52
N PRO A 67 -1.87 26.19 8.56
CA PRO A 67 -2.61 26.07 9.83
C PRO A 67 -2.17 24.84 10.64
N PHE A 68 -1.98 25.00 11.95
CA PHE A 68 -1.64 23.89 12.83
C PHE A 68 -2.69 22.77 12.82
N SER A 69 -3.96 23.12 12.61
CA SER A 69 -5.10 22.20 12.59
C SER A 69 -5.05 21.16 11.46
N GLU A 70 -4.25 21.41 10.42
CA GLU A 70 -4.05 20.46 9.31
C GLU A 70 -3.04 19.37 9.64
N LEU A 71 -2.23 19.56 10.69
CA LEU A 71 -1.13 18.69 11.07
C LEU A 71 -1.44 17.91 12.36
N THR A 72 -2.13 18.53 13.32
CA THR A 72 -2.54 17.88 14.57
C THR A 72 -3.77 18.54 15.17
N ARG A 73 -4.44 17.82 16.07
CA ARG A 73 -5.45 18.38 16.97
C ARG A 73 -4.88 18.80 18.32
N ASP A 74 -3.91 18.05 18.85
CA ASP A 74 -3.50 18.18 20.26
C ASP A 74 -1.98 18.43 20.45
N HIS A 75 -1.14 18.11 19.46
CA HIS A 75 0.33 18.12 19.60
C HIS A 75 0.99 19.41 19.11
N HIS A 76 0.44 20.57 19.48
CA HIS A 76 0.91 21.88 18.97
C HIS A 76 2.39 22.17 19.29
N LYS A 77 2.92 21.69 20.41
CA LYS A 77 4.33 21.88 20.75
C LYS A 77 5.26 21.15 19.78
N GLN A 78 4.98 19.88 19.51
CA GLN A 78 5.79 19.07 18.59
C GLN A 78 5.80 19.65 17.17
N ILE A 79 4.68 20.21 16.72
CA ILE A 79 4.63 20.93 15.43
C ILE A 79 5.50 22.18 15.47
N ALA A 80 5.45 22.96 16.55
CA ALA A 80 6.27 24.15 16.67
C ALA A 80 7.75 23.81 16.65
N ASP A 81 8.16 22.78 17.40
CA ASP A 81 9.55 22.29 17.43
C ASP A 81 9.99 21.79 16.03
N ALA A 82 9.12 21.07 15.31
CA ALA A 82 9.38 20.62 13.94
C ALA A 82 9.42 21.80 12.93
N ALA A 83 8.60 22.82 13.11
CA ALA A 83 8.63 24.02 12.28
C ALA A 83 9.92 24.82 12.51
N GLU A 84 10.35 24.95 13.76
CA GLU A 84 11.61 25.61 14.11
C GLU A 84 12.80 24.87 13.49
N SER A 85 12.84 23.54 13.60
CA SER A 85 13.94 22.75 13.04
C SER A 85 14.01 22.78 11.51
N LEU A 86 12.89 23.00 10.79
CA LEU A 86 12.84 23.12 9.32
C LEU A 86 13.80 24.17 8.78
N GLN A 87 14.02 25.25 9.52
CA GLN A 87 14.90 26.36 9.11
C GLN A 87 16.33 25.91 8.81
N SER A 88 16.78 24.81 9.43
CA SER A 88 18.12 24.24 9.27
C SER A 88 18.19 23.06 8.28
N LYS A 89 17.05 22.61 7.73
CA LYS A 89 16.99 21.41 6.89
C LYS A 89 17.35 21.72 5.46
N ARG A 90 18.06 20.79 4.83
CA ARG A 90 18.54 20.98 3.46
C ARG A 90 17.89 20.01 2.48
N LEU A 91 17.74 20.51 1.26
CA LEU A 91 17.57 19.73 0.05
C LEU A 91 18.91 19.67 -0.66
N ILE A 92 19.31 18.47 -1.09
CA ILE A 92 20.60 18.28 -1.73
C ILE A 92 20.39 17.64 -3.09
N TYR A 93 20.83 18.35 -4.13
CA TYR A 93 20.91 17.86 -5.50
C TYR A 93 22.37 17.55 -5.80
N ARG A 94 22.71 16.27 -5.94
CA ARG A 94 24.08 15.83 -6.18
C ARG A 94 24.17 15.00 -7.46
N ASN A 95 25.06 15.39 -8.35
CA ASN A 95 25.40 14.65 -9.56
C ASN A 95 26.90 14.38 -9.57
N ASP A 96 27.29 13.24 -8.97
CA ASP A 96 28.69 12.83 -8.85
C ASP A 96 29.37 12.65 -10.21
N ALA A 97 28.65 12.15 -11.22
CA ALA A 97 29.19 11.96 -12.56
C ALA A 97 29.62 13.27 -13.24
N LYS A 98 29.00 14.40 -12.87
CA LYS A 98 29.34 15.74 -13.38
C LYS A 98 30.09 16.59 -12.35
N GLY A 99 30.38 16.07 -11.16
CA GLY A 99 30.99 16.83 -10.06
C GLY A 99 30.16 18.03 -9.59
N LYS A 100 28.84 18.05 -9.84
CA LYS A 100 27.95 19.16 -9.48
C LYS A 100 27.17 18.84 -8.22
N PHE A 101 27.10 19.80 -7.31
CA PHE A 101 26.26 19.73 -6.12
C PHE A 101 25.56 21.07 -5.89
N ASP A 102 24.40 21.00 -5.29
CA ASP A 102 23.61 22.16 -4.88
C ASP A 102 22.94 21.85 -3.53
N PHE A 103 23.12 22.76 -2.57
CA PHE A 103 22.64 22.64 -1.19
C PHE A 103 21.66 23.79 -0.94
N ILE A 104 20.39 23.44 -0.76
CA ILE A 104 19.32 24.42 -0.68
C ILE A 104 18.68 24.35 0.68
N THR A 105 18.56 25.50 1.35
CA THR A 105 17.72 25.67 2.53
C THR A 105 16.37 26.17 2.06
N PRO A 106 15.31 25.34 2.07
CA PRO A 106 14.05 25.68 1.42
C PRO A 106 13.25 26.75 2.16
N PHE A 107 13.39 26.79 3.49
CA PHE A 107 12.63 27.69 4.36
C PHE A 107 13.59 28.48 5.28
N PRO A 108 14.37 29.43 4.75
CA PRO A 108 15.34 30.21 5.53
C PRO A 108 14.72 31.02 6.67
N ARG A 109 13.41 31.31 6.61
CA ARG A 109 12.66 31.98 7.67
C ARG A 109 11.40 31.18 7.98
N VAL A 110 11.23 30.87 9.26
CA VAL A 110 10.04 30.18 9.81
C VAL A 110 9.54 30.95 11.02
N ARG A 111 8.23 31.16 11.13
CA ARG A 111 7.59 31.83 12.27
C ARG A 111 6.32 31.11 12.70
N SER A 112 5.98 31.21 13.97
CA SER A 112 4.64 30.88 14.47
C SER A 112 3.87 32.19 14.66
N GLU A 113 2.75 32.33 13.97
CA GLU A 113 1.91 33.54 14.02
C GLU A 113 0.46 33.15 14.36
N VAL A 114 -0.35 34.15 14.72
CA VAL A 114 -1.80 34.00 14.90
C VAL A 114 -2.49 34.92 13.89
N ILE A 115 -3.22 34.32 12.94
CA ILE A 115 -3.99 35.03 11.92
C ILE A 115 -5.46 34.70 12.15
N ASP A 116 -6.30 35.72 12.32
CA ASP A 116 -7.74 35.58 12.59
C ASP A 116 -8.06 34.60 13.74
N GLY A 117 -7.28 34.66 14.81
CA GLY A 117 -7.42 33.78 15.98
C GLY A 117 -6.96 32.33 15.77
N LYS A 118 -6.43 31.99 14.59
CA LYS A 118 -5.89 30.66 14.26
C LYS A 118 -4.37 30.69 14.26
N ARG A 119 -3.76 29.70 14.94
CA ARG A 119 -2.31 29.53 14.93
C ARG A 119 -1.83 28.94 13.61
N VAL A 120 -0.86 29.60 12.98
CA VAL A 120 -0.28 29.21 11.69
C VAL A 120 1.25 29.17 11.78
N ILE A 121 1.84 28.34 10.93
CA ILE A 121 3.28 28.35 10.64
C ILE A 121 3.47 29.17 9.38
N GLU A 122 4.21 30.27 9.48
CA GLU A 122 4.61 31.06 8.32
C GLU A 122 5.99 30.58 7.84
N LEU A 123 6.10 30.23 6.56
CA LEU A 123 7.30 29.71 5.91
C LEU A 123 7.65 30.60 4.71
N THR A 124 8.82 31.22 4.71
CA THR A 124 9.30 31.98 3.55
C THR A 124 10.21 31.10 2.70
N MET A 125 9.92 31.01 1.40
CA MET A 125 10.78 30.41 0.39
C MET A 125 11.36 31.53 -0.48
N PHE A 126 12.68 31.57 -0.63
CA PHE A 126 13.33 32.59 -1.46
C PHE A 126 13.11 32.35 -2.95
N ALA A 127 13.12 33.44 -3.71
CA ALA A 127 12.82 33.48 -5.14
C ALA A 127 13.65 32.50 -5.99
N ASP A 128 14.92 32.30 -5.64
CA ASP A 128 15.84 31.37 -6.29
C ASP A 128 15.54 29.90 -5.98
N VAL A 129 14.88 29.62 -4.85
CA VAL A 129 14.47 28.27 -4.44
C VAL A 129 13.13 27.87 -5.04
N VAL A 130 12.22 28.82 -5.31
CA VAL A 130 10.89 28.56 -5.86
C VAL A 130 10.90 27.59 -7.06
N PRO A 131 11.79 27.73 -8.07
CA PRO A 131 11.86 26.80 -9.20
C PRO A 131 12.05 25.33 -8.81
N HIS A 132 12.78 25.04 -7.72
CA HIS A 132 13.02 23.68 -7.25
C HIS A 132 11.75 22.97 -6.76
N PHE A 133 10.71 23.73 -6.42
CA PHE A 133 9.39 23.24 -6.01
C PHE A 133 8.30 23.48 -7.06
N ALA A 134 8.48 24.47 -7.93
CA ALA A 134 7.48 24.91 -8.88
C ALA A 134 7.68 24.37 -10.31
N GLU A 135 8.90 24.02 -10.73
CA GLU A 135 9.18 23.63 -12.12
C GLU A 135 8.74 22.18 -12.40
N LEU A 136 7.43 21.98 -12.58
CA LEU A 136 6.84 20.66 -12.77
C LEU A 136 7.31 19.95 -14.05
N GLY A 137 7.88 20.67 -15.03
CA GLY A 137 8.35 20.12 -16.29
C GLY A 137 7.27 19.35 -17.08
N GLN A 138 7.67 18.55 -18.07
CA GLN A 138 6.73 17.70 -18.82
C GLN A 138 6.21 16.50 -18.01
N ARG A 139 6.97 16.07 -17.00
CA ARG A 139 6.63 14.96 -16.12
C ARG A 139 6.91 15.38 -14.69
N TYR A 140 5.89 15.39 -13.85
CA TYR A 140 5.96 15.67 -12.43
C TYR A 140 5.43 14.49 -11.61
N THR A 141 5.77 14.50 -10.33
CA THR A 141 5.23 13.58 -9.35
C THR A 141 3.89 14.11 -8.85
N LYS A 142 2.87 13.26 -8.86
CA LYS A 142 1.55 13.57 -8.30
C LYS A 142 1.10 12.41 -7.42
N TYR A 143 0.55 12.73 -6.25
CA TYR A 143 0.05 11.76 -5.28
C TYR A 143 -1.10 12.35 -4.45
N ASP A 144 -1.84 11.47 -3.79
CA ASP A 144 -2.90 11.83 -2.84
C ASP A 144 -2.29 12.36 -1.52
N ILE A 145 -2.74 13.55 -1.10
CA ILE A 145 -2.17 14.19 0.08
C ILE A 145 -2.58 13.50 1.38
N ASP A 146 -3.80 12.97 1.47
CA ASP A 146 -4.31 12.37 2.69
C ASP A 146 -3.61 11.02 2.94
N VAL A 147 -3.35 10.26 1.87
CA VAL A 147 -2.49 9.08 1.93
C VAL A 147 -1.10 9.46 2.42
N MET A 148 -0.46 10.48 1.84
CA MET A 148 0.87 10.96 2.27
C MET A 148 0.90 11.35 3.76
N LEU A 149 -0.07 12.14 4.22
CA LEU A 149 -0.15 12.61 5.60
C LEU A 149 -0.47 11.48 6.60
N SER A 150 -1.07 10.37 6.14
CA SER A 150 -1.32 9.19 6.98
C SER A 150 -0.04 8.39 7.30
N LEU A 151 0.99 8.50 6.45
CA LEU A 151 2.27 7.81 6.63
C LEU A 151 3.05 8.41 7.80
N SER A 152 3.60 7.53 8.62
CA SER A 152 4.29 7.81 9.90
C SER A 152 5.79 7.49 9.85
N SER A 153 6.25 6.69 8.89
CA SER A 153 7.67 6.58 8.56
C SER A 153 8.06 7.58 7.48
N VAL A 154 9.12 8.36 7.73
CA VAL A 154 9.73 9.19 6.69
C VAL A 154 10.18 8.34 5.49
N TYR A 155 10.63 7.11 5.71
CA TYR A 155 11.00 6.21 4.61
C TYR A 155 9.77 5.79 3.79
N ALA A 156 8.62 5.55 4.42
CA ALA A 156 7.39 5.26 3.71
C ALA A 156 6.91 6.48 2.90
N GLN A 157 6.96 7.68 3.47
CA GLN A 157 6.63 8.93 2.76
C GLN A 157 7.50 9.10 1.52
N ARG A 158 8.82 8.96 1.66
CA ARG A 158 9.76 9.11 0.53
C ARG A 158 9.55 8.03 -0.53
N MET A 159 9.34 6.78 -0.14
CA MET A 159 9.04 5.70 -1.08
C MET A 159 7.69 5.89 -1.77
N PHE A 160 6.68 6.45 -1.09
CA PHE A 160 5.40 6.79 -1.72
C PHE A 160 5.57 7.81 -2.85
N GLU A 161 6.39 8.85 -2.65
CA GLU A 161 6.69 9.84 -3.70
C GLU A 161 7.39 9.19 -4.90
N ILE A 162 8.41 8.36 -4.63
CA ILE A 162 9.16 7.65 -5.68
C ILE A 162 8.23 6.74 -6.48
N VAL A 163 7.44 5.90 -5.80
CA VAL A 163 6.49 4.99 -6.46
C VAL A 163 5.48 5.77 -7.28
N SER A 164 4.92 6.86 -6.73
CA SER A 164 3.96 7.71 -7.43
C SER A 164 4.57 8.38 -8.67
N MET A 165 5.83 8.80 -8.59
CA MET A 165 6.57 9.34 -9.74
C MET A 165 6.62 8.34 -10.91
N TYR A 166 6.96 7.07 -10.64
CA TYR A 166 7.00 6.03 -11.66
C TYR A 166 5.60 5.66 -12.16
N HIS A 167 4.64 5.52 -11.24
CA HIS A 167 3.26 5.21 -11.59
C HIS A 167 2.66 6.25 -12.54
N ASN A 168 2.93 7.54 -12.31
CA ASN A 168 2.46 8.63 -13.17
C ASN A 168 3.08 8.61 -14.57
N ARG A 169 4.20 7.91 -14.75
CA ARG A 169 4.83 7.65 -16.06
C ARG A 169 4.30 6.37 -16.73
N GLY A 170 3.34 5.68 -16.12
CA GLY A 170 2.86 4.37 -16.55
C GLY A 170 3.82 3.23 -16.24
N GLN A 171 4.80 3.45 -15.36
CA GLN A 171 5.80 2.45 -14.99
C GLN A 171 5.43 1.81 -13.65
N ARG A 172 5.46 0.48 -13.60
CA ARG A 172 5.25 -0.31 -12.37
C ARG A 172 6.53 -0.97 -11.89
N GLU A 173 7.56 -0.94 -12.72
CA GLU A 173 8.87 -1.52 -12.45
C GLU A 173 9.92 -0.43 -12.57
N PHE A 174 10.86 -0.41 -11.63
CA PHE A 174 11.97 0.54 -11.64
C PHE A 174 13.13 -0.01 -10.82
N SER A 175 14.34 0.51 -11.03
CA SER A 175 15.51 0.12 -10.26
C SER A 175 16.28 1.32 -9.72
N TYR A 176 16.96 1.09 -8.60
CA TYR A 176 17.90 2.05 -8.01
C TYR A 176 19.15 1.32 -7.54
N SER A 177 20.31 1.97 -7.68
CA SER A 177 21.48 1.55 -6.90
C SER A 177 21.21 1.75 -5.42
N VAL A 178 21.71 0.83 -4.59
CA VAL A 178 21.52 0.86 -3.13
C VAL A 178 22.02 2.19 -2.57
N ASP A 179 23.22 2.62 -2.97
CA ASP A 179 23.85 3.84 -2.47
C ASP A 179 23.03 5.09 -2.84
N ARG A 180 22.49 5.16 -4.07
CA ARG A 180 21.64 6.28 -4.50
C ARG A 180 20.34 6.33 -3.72
N LEU A 181 19.69 5.18 -3.52
CA LEU A 181 18.43 5.13 -2.77
C LEU A 181 18.65 5.49 -1.30
N MET A 182 19.70 4.97 -0.66
CA MET A 182 20.07 5.33 0.72
C MET A 182 20.34 6.83 0.86
N MET A 183 21.01 7.44 -0.13
CA MET A 183 21.23 8.89 -0.17
C MET A 183 19.90 9.66 -0.27
N MET A 184 19.03 9.29 -1.21
CA MET A 184 17.72 9.95 -1.42
C MET A 184 16.80 9.86 -0.19
N LEU A 185 16.88 8.74 0.53
CA LEU A 185 16.15 8.48 1.77
C LEU A 185 16.82 9.08 3.00
N ASN A 186 17.97 9.75 2.84
CA ASN A 186 18.78 10.31 3.92
C ASN A 186 19.08 9.29 5.03
N CYS A 187 19.38 8.04 4.64
CA CYS A 187 19.76 7.01 5.59
C CYS A 187 21.04 7.41 6.36
N PRO A 188 21.17 7.04 7.64
CA PRO A 188 22.40 7.26 8.40
C PRO A 188 23.61 6.65 7.69
N SER A 189 24.73 7.37 7.66
CA SER A 189 25.97 6.94 6.97
C SER A 189 26.50 5.58 7.43
N ARG A 190 26.21 5.18 8.67
CA ARG A 190 26.60 3.90 9.27
C ARG A 190 25.73 2.71 8.86
N TYR A 191 24.62 2.93 8.15
CA TYR A 191 23.73 1.83 7.78
C TYR A 191 24.45 0.83 6.86
N THR A 192 24.44 -0.43 7.26
CA THR A 192 24.72 -1.53 6.35
C THR A 192 23.51 -1.80 5.46
N PHE A 193 23.66 -2.67 4.45
CA PHE A 193 22.50 -3.12 3.67
C PHE A 193 21.42 -3.79 4.54
N ASN A 194 21.83 -4.50 5.60
CA ASN A 194 20.87 -5.15 6.50
C ASN A 194 20.07 -4.12 7.32
N ASP A 195 20.73 -3.06 7.79
CA ASP A 195 20.06 -1.94 8.47
C ASP A 195 19.12 -1.22 7.51
N PHE A 196 19.57 -0.97 6.29
CA PHE A 196 18.75 -0.34 5.25
C PHE A 196 17.51 -1.18 4.92
N LYS A 197 17.68 -2.49 4.73
CA LYS A 197 16.59 -3.44 4.50
C LYS A 197 15.56 -3.38 5.62
N LYS A 198 16.01 -3.59 6.86
CA LYS A 198 15.12 -3.72 8.04
C LYS A 198 14.44 -2.40 8.41
N ASN A 199 15.18 -1.29 8.39
CA ASN A 199 14.72 -0.02 8.95
C ASN A 199 14.06 0.89 7.91
N ALA A 200 14.35 0.72 6.61
CA ALA A 200 13.79 1.55 5.54
C ALA A 200 12.90 0.74 4.58
N LEU A 201 13.43 -0.29 3.92
CA LEU A 201 12.70 -1.00 2.86
C LEU A 201 11.48 -1.76 3.40
N GLU A 202 11.65 -2.57 4.43
CA GLU A 202 10.57 -3.37 5.03
C GLU A 202 9.54 -2.50 5.78
N VAL A 203 10.00 -1.40 6.38
CA VAL A 203 9.10 -0.41 7.01
C VAL A 203 8.25 0.28 5.95
N ALA A 204 8.86 0.78 4.87
CA ALA A 204 8.13 1.42 3.78
C ALA A 204 7.16 0.44 3.10
N GLN A 205 7.60 -0.77 2.77
CA GLN A 205 6.76 -1.79 2.13
C GLN A 205 5.48 -2.07 2.95
N ARG A 206 5.64 -2.35 4.25
CA ARG A 206 4.51 -2.64 5.13
C ARG A 206 3.57 -1.46 5.27
N GLU A 207 4.10 -0.26 5.45
CA GLU A 207 3.26 0.92 5.66
C GLU A 207 2.52 1.37 4.40
N LEU A 208 3.17 1.29 3.23
CA LEU A 208 2.54 1.54 1.93
C LEU A 208 1.39 0.55 1.67
N GLN A 209 1.57 -0.72 2.02
CA GLN A 209 0.50 -1.71 1.90
C GLN A 209 -0.68 -1.35 2.82
N GLN A 210 -0.41 -1.05 4.09
CA GLN A 210 -1.45 -0.83 5.10
C GLN A 210 -2.23 0.47 4.90
N LYS A 211 -1.54 1.56 4.50
CA LYS A 211 -2.12 2.91 4.49
C LYS A 211 -2.37 3.46 3.09
N ALA A 212 -1.62 3.00 2.09
CA ALA A 212 -1.75 3.46 0.71
C ALA A 212 -2.35 2.41 -0.24
N ASN A 213 -2.63 1.19 0.24
CA ASN A 213 -3.05 0.06 -0.59
C ASN A 213 -2.08 -0.19 -1.77
N LEU A 214 -0.78 0.04 -1.53
CA LEU A 214 0.28 -0.13 -2.52
C LEU A 214 1.16 -1.31 -2.14
N TYR A 215 1.16 -2.33 -3.00
CA TYR A 215 1.91 -3.56 -2.82
C TYR A 215 3.24 -3.46 -3.56
N LEU A 216 4.24 -2.91 -2.86
CA LEU A 216 5.60 -2.76 -3.37
C LEU A 216 6.43 -4.00 -3.02
N GLU A 217 6.95 -4.68 -4.03
CA GLU A 217 7.96 -5.72 -3.87
C GLU A 217 9.32 -5.24 -4.34
N TRP A 218 10.37 -5.85 -3.80
CA TRP A 218 11.74 -5.55 -4.22
C TRP A 218 12.61 -6.80 -4.20
N SER A 219 13.58 -6.83 -5.09
CA SER A 219 14.57 -7.92 -5.21
C SER A 219 15.94 -7.37 -5.62
N ALA A 220 16.98 -8.18 -5.44
CA ALA A 220 18.33 -7.81 -5.88
C ALA A 220 18.45 -7.94 -7.41
N ALA A 221 18.57 -6.82 -8.11
CA ALA A 221 18.75 -6.78 -9.56
C ALA A 221 20.21 -7.08 -9.95
N LYS A 222 21.17 -6.56 -9.17
CA LYS A 222 22.60 -6.73 -9.44
C LYS A 222 23.39 -6.96 -8.16
N LYS A 223 24.31 -7.93 -8.22
CA LYS A 223 25.24 -8.27 -7.13
C LYS A 223 26.67 -8.23 -7.65
N VAL A 224 27.60 -7.81 -6.79
CA VAL A 224 29.05 -7.93 -7.01
C VAL A 224 29.59 -8.72 -5.83
N GLY A 225 29.95 -9.99 -6.09
CA GLY A 225 30.19 -10.97 -5.03
C GLY A 225 28.95 -11.13 -4.14
N LYS A 226 29.12 -10.95 -2.83
CA LYS A 226 28.02 -11.00 -1.85
C LYS A 226 27.27 -9.67 -1.69
N LYS A 227 27.81 -8.56 -2.21
CA LYS A 227 27.22 -7.23 -2.04
C LYS A 227 26.11 -7.00 -3.07
N ILE A 228 24.93 -6.61 -2.62
CA ILE A 228 23.85 -6.14 -3.49
C ILE A 228 24.15 -4.69 -3.87
N ILE A 229 24.21 -4.42 -5.17
CA ILE A 229 24.54 -3.09 -5.71
C ILE A 229 23.28 -2.37 -6.21
N GLU A 230 22.31 -3.13 -6.70
CA GLU A 230 21.09 -2.60 -7.31
C GLU A 230 19.86 -3.38 -6.87
N LEU A 231 18.78 -2.66 -6.62
CA LEU A 231 17.47 -3.18 -6.26
C LEU A 231 16.50 -2.91 -7.41
N ALA A 232 15.74 -3.94 -7.79
CA ALA A 232 14.55 -3.80 -8.64
C ALA A 232 13.32 -3.75 -7.76
N PHE A 233 12.40 -2.85 -8.08
CA PHE A 233 11.11 -2.65 -7.42
C PHE A 233 9.98 -2.94 -8.40
N ILE A 234 8.91 -3.57 -7.91
CA ILE A 234 7.72 -3.89 -8.68
C ILE A 234 6.49 -3.53 -7.85
N VAL A 235 5.56 -2.76 -8.42
CA VAL A 235 4.26 -2.46 -7.83
C VAL A 235 3.24 -3.46 -8.37
N LYS A 236 2.71 -4.33 -7.51
CA LYS A 236 1.76 -5.37 -7.90
C LYS A 236 0.38 -4.79 -8.14
N THR A 237 -0.28 -5.33 -9.16
CA THR A 237 -1.71 -5.10 -9.42
C THR A 237 -2.57 -6.01 -8.56
N PRO A 238 -3.83 -5.62 -8.27
CA PRO A 238 -4.79 -6.51 -7.59
C PRO A 238 -4.91 -7.88 -8.25
N GLN A 239 -4.87 -7.94 -9.59
CA GLN A 239 -4.93 -9.20 -10.34
C GLN A 239 -3.70 -10.09 -10.11
N GLN A 240 -2.50 -9.51 -10.05
CA GLN A 240 -1.28 -10.27 -9.76
C GLN A 240 -1.30 -10.82 -8.32
N LEU A 241 -1.73 -10.01 -7.35
CA LEU A 241 -1.88 -10.44 -5.96
C LEU A 241 -2.89 -11.60 -5.84
N ALA A 242 -4.02 -11.49 -6.55
CA ALA A 242 -5.02 -12.53 -6.59
C ALA A 242 -4.46 -13.84 -7.18
N ALA A 243 -3.69 -13.78 -8.27
CA ALA A 243 -3.08 -14.95 -8.89
C ALA A 243 -1.99 -15.60 -8.01
N GLU A 244 -1.21 -14.79 -7.30
CA GLU A 244 -0.20 -15.26 -6.35
C GLU A 244 -0.84 -15.94 -5.14
N ALA A 245 -1.94 -15.38 -4.61
CA ALA A 245 -2.71 -15.99 -3.53
C ALA A 245 -3.29 -17.35 -3.94
N VAL A 246 -3.84 -17.47 -5.16
CA VAL A 246 -4.28 -18.77 -5.70
C VAL A 246 -3.14 -19.78 -5.79
N SER A 247 -1.97 -19.32 -6.24
CA SER A 247 -0.79 -20.18 -6.34
C SER A 247 -0.28 -20.65 -4.97
N GLN A 248 -0.41 -19.80 -3.93
CA GLN A 248 -0.07 -20.16 -2.56
C GLN A 248 -1.08 -21.15 -1.97
N ASP A 249 -2.38 -20.90 -2.16
CA ASP A 249 -3.46 -21.80 -1.74
C ASP A 249 -3.26 -23.21 -2.33
N GLN A 250 -2.94 -23.30 -3.63
CA GLN A 250 -2.68 -24.58 -4.29
C GLN A 250 -1.46 -25.31 -3.68
N ARG A 251 -0.38 -24.59 -3.35
CA ARG A 251 0.78 -25.21 -2.70
C ARG A 251 0.43 -25.75 -1.32
N THR A 252 -0.40 -25.03 -0.57
CA THR A 252 -0.88 -25.48 0.74
C THR A 252 -1.70 -26.76 0.57
N VAL A 253 -2.67 -26.78 -0.36
CA VAL A 253 -3.50 -27.95 -0.66
C VAL A 253 -2.66 -29.15 -1.07
N ASN A 254 -1.65 -28.96 -1.93
CA ASN A 254 -0.77 -30.03 -2.39
C ASN A 254 0.08 -30.66 -1.26
N ASN A 255 0.30 -29.93 -0.16
CA ASN A 255 1.06 -30.40 1.00
C ASN A 255 0.17 -30.99 2.10
N MET A 256 -1.16 -30.92 1.97
CA MET A 256 -2.09 -31.48 2.95
C MET A 256 -2.13 -33.01 2.86
N SER A 257 -2.35 -33.68 3.99
CA SER A 257 -2.81 -35.06 3.99
C SER A 257 -4.22 -35.17 3.41
N ILE A 258 -4.60 -36.37 2.98
CA ILE A 258 -5.94 -36.65 2.44
C ILE A 258 -7.02 -36.23 3.46
N ASN A 259 -6.86 -36.54 4.74
CA ASN A 259 -7.85 -36.18 5.76
C ASN A 259 -7.98 -34.66 5.95
N GLU A 260 -6.86 -33.94 5.93
CA GLU A 260 -6.84 -32.47 6.01
C GLU A 260 -7.48 -31.83 4.78
N ALA A 261 -7.20 -32.36 3.58
CA ALA A 261 -7.84 -31.90 2.35
C ALA A 261 -9.37 -32.13 2.40
N TYR A 262 -9.83 -33.30 2.85
CA TYR A 262 -11.27 -33.58 2.98
C TYR A 262 -11.96 -32.65 3.98
N THR A 263 -11.38 -32.46 5.15
CA THR A 263 -11.95 -31.60 6.19
C THR A 263 -11.98 -30.13 5.75
N THR A 264 -10.90 -29.65 5.13
CA THR A 264 -10.83 -28.29 4.56
C THR A 264 -11.87 -28.10 3.47
N ALA A 265 -11.96 -29.04 2.52
CA ALA A 265 -12.95 -28.98 1.45
C ALA A 265 -14.38 -28.95 1.99
N TRP A 266 -14.68 -29.77 3.01
CA TRP A 266 -15.99 -29.77 3.65
C TRP A 266 -16.34 -28.43 4.30
N GLN A 267 -15.37 -27.76 4.92
CA GLN A 267 -15.54 -26.42 5.48
C GLN A 267 -15.80 -25.38 4.38
N LEU A 268 -15.00 -25.39 3.31
CA LEU A 268 -15.17 -24.47 2.18
C LEU A 268 -16.51 -24.66 1.46
N MET A 269 -16.97 -25.90 1.31
CA MET A 269 -18.26 -26.24 0.70
C MET A 269 -19.46 -25.64 1.43
N LYS A 270 -19.33 -25.23 2.71
CA LYS A 270 -20.40 -24.53 3.45
C LYS A 270 -20.73 -23.16 2.83
N ASN A 271 -19.79 -22.55 2.14
CA ASN A 271 -19.97 -21.26 1.46
C ASN A 271 -20.82 -21.37 0.18
N TYR A 272 -21.14 -22.60 -0.25
CA TYR A 272 -21.85 -22.87 -1.49
C TYR A 272 -23.16 -23.62 -1.24
N LYS A 273 -24.19 -23.29 -2.03
CA LYS A 273 -25.50 -23.97 -1.99
C LYS A 273 -25.48 -25.28 -2.79
N LEU A 274 -24.55 -26.17 -2.47
CA LEU A 274 -24.37 -27.47 -3.11
C LEU A 274 -25.34 -28.51 -2.52
N LYS A 275 -25.89 -29.38 -3.37
CA LYS A 275 -26.69 -30.55 -2.94
C LYS A 275 -25.80 -31.62 -2.32
N GLY A 276 -26.35 -32.49 -1.47
CA GLY A 276 -25.59 -33.55 -0.77
C GLY A 276 -24.76 -34.43 -1.72
N PHE A 277 -25.41 -34.98 -2.75
CA PHE A 277 -24.72 -35.81 -3.75
C PHE A 277 -23.61 -35.09 -4.52
N GLN A 278 -23.71 -33.76 -4.69
CA GLN A 278 -22.67 -32.97 -5.35
C GLN A 278 -21.43 -32.88 -4.46
N LYS A 279 -21.62 -32.71 -3.15
CA LYS A 279 -20.51 -32.72 -2.18
C LYS A 279 -19.82 -34.08 -2.16
N ASP A 280 -20.60 -35.15 -2.07
CA ASP A 280 -20.08 -36.52 -2.07
C ASP A 280 -19.28 -36.82 -3.35
N ARG A 281 -19.79 -36.37 -4.50
CA ARG A 281 -19.11 -36.54 -5.80
C ARG A 281 -17.78 -35.80 -5.86
N ILE A 282 -17.71 -34.57 -5.35
CA ILE A 282 -16.48 -33.79 -5.32
C ILE A 282 -15.45 -34.46 -4.40
N LEU A 283 -15.88 -34.90 -3.21
CA LEU A 283 -14.98 -35.55 -2.25
C LEU A 283 -14.45 -36.90 -2.74
N SER A 284 -15.28 -37.67 -3.45
CA SER A 284 -14.92 -39.03 -3.89
C SER A 284 -13.92 -39.05 -5.06
N ASP A 285 -13.73 -37.94 -5.76
CA ASP A 285 -12.90 -37.85 -6.97
C ASP A 285 -11.78 -36.83 -6.76
N HIS A 286 -10.53 -37.30 -6.71
CA HIS A 286 -9.37 -36.44 -6.48
C HIS A 286 -9.25 -35.31 -7.50
N SER A 287 -9.62 -35.53 -8.77
CA SER A 287 -9.54 -34.51 -9.81
C SER A 287 -10.58 -33.40 -9.62
N LEU A 288 -11.79 -33.78 -9.17
CA LEU A 288 -12.85 -32.83 -8.84
C LEU A 288 -12.53 -32.06 -7.56
N LEU A 289 -11.93 -32.72 -6.57
CA LEU A 289 -11.50 -32.09 -5.33
C LEU A 289 -10.40 -31.04 -5.57
N ASP A 290 -9.39 -31.36 -6.37
CA ASP A 290 -8.34 -30.41 -6.77
C ASP A 290 -8.92 -29.22 -7.56
N THR A 291 -9.80 -29.51 -8.53
CA THR A 291 -10.50 -28.48 -9.30
C THR A 291 -11.38 -27.60 -8.41
N PHE A 292 -12.04 -28.18 -7.40
CA PHE A 292 -12.83 -27.45 -6.42
C PHE A 292 -11.97 -26.46 -5.63
N PHE A 293 -10.83 -26.91 -5.08
CA PHE A 293 -9.91 -26.04 -4.35
C PHE A 293 -9.41 -24.87 -5.20
N ARG A 294 -9.01 -25.15 -6.44
CA ARG A 294 -8.56 -24.11 -7.38
C ARG A 294 -9.65 -23.08 -7.65
N ILE A 295 -10.88 -23.50 -7.96
CA ILE A 295 -11.98 -22.58 -8.27
C ILE A 295 -12.40 -21.78 -7.03
N ASP A 296 -12.48 -22.44 -5.87
CA ASP A 296 -12.79 -21.77 -4.61
C ASP A 296 -11.76 -20.66 -4.32
N SER A 297 -10.48 -20.96 -4.46
CA SER A 297 -9.41 -19.99 -4.32
C SER A 297 -9.47 -18.87 -5.37
N GLU A 298 -9.75 -19.18 -6.65
CA GLU A 298 -9.93 -18.18 -7.72
C GLU A 298 -11.09 -17.20 -7.42
N LEU A 299 -12.18 -17.70 -6.82
CA LEU A 299 -13.35 -16.91 -6.43
C LEU A 299 -13.06 -16.09 -5.16
N ALA A 300 -12.45 -16.70 -4.14
CA ALA A 300 -12.13 -16.06 -2.87
C ALA A 300 -11.11 -14.92 -3.02
N ASN A 301 -10.11 -15.11 -3.87
CA ASN A 301 -9.07 -14.12 -4.12
C ASN A 301 -9.44 -13.10 -5.22
N GLY A 302 -10.63 -13.21 -5.83
CA GLY A 302 -11.12 -12.23 -6.80
C GLY A 302 -10.41 -12.25 -8.16
N VAL A 303 -9.76 -13.36 -8.53
CA VAL A 303 -9.21 -13.57 -9.88
C VAL A 303 -10.36 -13.53 -10.90
N ARG A 304 -11.50 -14.12 -10.56
CA ARG A 304 -12.72 -14.11 -11.37
C ARG A 304 -13.60 -12.92 -10.96
N GLN A 305 -13.41 -11.79 -11.64
CA GLN A 305 -14.28 -10.62 -11.41
C GLN A 305 -15.69 -10.85 -11.98
N ASN A 306 -16.71 -10.25 -11.34
CA ASN A 306 -18.11 -10.22 -11.80
C ASN A 306 -18.90 -11.54 -11.79
N VAL A 307 -18.51 -12.52 -10.97
CA VAL A 307 -19.30 -13.75 -10.80
C VAL A 307 -20.53 -13.49 -9.92
N LYS A 308 -21.71 -13.32 -10.55
CA LYS A 308 -22.98 -13.06 -9.83
C LYS A 308 -23.45 -14.22 -8.95
N ASN A 309 -23.18 -15.46 -9.36
CA ASN A 309 -23.56 -16.67 -8.63
C ASN A 309 -22.36 -17.63 -8.51
N PRO A 310 -21.62 -17.57 -7.39
CA PRO A 310 -20.45 -18.41 -7.16
C PRO A 310 -20.76 -19.91 -7.20
N THR A 311 -21.92 -20.34 -6.68
CA THR A 311 -22.31 -21.76 -6.66
C THR A 311 -22.57 -22.29 -8.07
N ALA A 312 -23.30 -21.53 -8.90
CA ALA A 312 -23.54 -21.93 -10.28
C ALA A 312 -22.26 -21.98 -11.11
N TYR A 313 -21.35 -21.03 -10.89
CA TYR A 313 -20.04 -21.02 -11.55
C TYR A 313 -19.21 -22.24 -11.17
N LEU A 314 -19.14 -22.58 -9.87
CA LEU A 314 -18.43 -23.74 -9.35
C LEU A 314 -18.97 -25.05 -9.95
N VAL A 315 -20.28 -25.27 -9.86
CA VAL A 315 -20.97 -26.47 -10.37
C VAL A 315 -20.73 -26.66 -11.87
N LYS A 316 -20.82 -25.58 -12.65
CA LYS A 316 -20.57 -25.61 -14.10
C LYS A 316 -19.10 -25.90 -14.41
N SER A 317 -18.18 -25.31 -13.68
CA SER A 317 -16.73 -25.48 -13.87
C SER A 317 -16.25 -26.89 -13.48
N LEU A 318 -16.94 -27.54 -12.55
CA LEU A 318 -16.73 -28.94 -12.16
C LEU A 318 -17.41 -29.95 -13.09
N GLY A 319 -18.23 -29.52 -14.06
CA GLY A 319 -18.97 -30.41 -14.96
C GLY A 319 -20.05 -31.26 -14.26
N ILE A 320 -20.51 -30.83 -13.08
CA ILE A 320 -21.51 -31.54 -12.27
C ILE A 320 -22.91 -30.90 -12.35
N ASP A 321 -23.12 -30.01 -13.32
CA ASP A 321 -24.39 -29.32 -13.59
C ASP A 321 -25.45 -30.27 -14.18
N GLN A 322 -25.02 -31.23 -15.00
CA GLN A 322 -25.90 -32.21 -15.65
C GLN A 322 -26.19 -33.46 -14.80
N LEU A 323 -25.56 -33.59 -13.64
CA LEU A 323 -25.74 -34.76 -12.76
C LEU A 323 -27.12 -34.73 -12.10
N LYS A 324 -27.91 -35.77 -12.35
CA LYS A 324 -29.23 -35.97 -11.72
C LYS A 324 -29.06 -36.60 -10.34
N ASP A 325 -29.95 -36.22 -9.43
CA ASP A 325 -30.05 -36.84 -8.10
C ASP A 325 -30.13 -38.38 -8.27
N PRO A 326 -29.30 -39.17 -7.57
CA PRO A 326 -29.46 -40.61 -7.57
C PRO A 326 -30.87 -40.93 -7.05
N LYS A 327 -31.75 -41.43 -7.95
CA LYS A 327 -33.10 -41.83 -7.58
C LYS A 327 -33.01 -42.83 -6.42
N PRO A 328 -33.81 -42.68 -5.35
CA PRO A 328 -33.83 -43.67 -4.27
C PRO A 328 -34.19 -45.02 -4.89
N LYS A 329 -33.28 -45.99 -4.80
CA LYS A 329 -33.57 -47.37 -5.19
C LYS A 329 -34.78 -47.80 -4.36
N THR A 330 -35.88 -48.06 -5.05
CA THR A 330 -37.09 -48.66 -4.51
C THR A 330 -36.74 -49.84 -3.62
N LYS A 331 -37.30 -49.85 -2.40
CA LYS A 331 -37.14 -50.92 -1.39
C LYS A 331 -37.24 -52.31 -2.02
N PRO A 332 -36.44 -53.26 -1.50
CA PRO A 332 -37.01 -54.55 -1.15
C PRO A 332 -36.77 -54.89 0.33
N GLU A 333 -37.90 -55.18 0.96
CA GLU A 333 -38.19 -56.17 2.00
C GLU A 333 -37.24 -56.39 3.18
N SER A 334 -37.87 -56.30 4.34
CA SER A 334 -37.42 -56.59 5.69
C SER A 334 -36.77 -57.96 5.88
N LYS A 335 -35.54 -58.00 6.40
CA LYS A 335 -35.15 -58.96 7.46
C LYS A 335 -34.25 -58.28 8.49
N THR A 336 -34.59 -58.55 9.74
CA THR A 336 -34.10 -58.05 11.03
C THR A 336 -32.61 -58.35 11.28
N VAL A 337 -31.82 -57.34 11.68
CA VAL A 337 -30.71 -57.48 12.65
C VAL A 337 -30.59 -56.16 13.46
N GLN A 338 -30.15 -56.30 14.71
CA GLN A 338 -30.25 -55.43 15.88
C GLN A 338 -29.60 -54.03 15.82
N SER A 339 -30.03 -53.22 16.79
CA SER A 339 -29.60 -51.88 17.20
C SER A 339 -28.09 -51.60 17.24
N THR A 340 -27.69 -50.41 16.81
CA THR A 340 -26.61 -49.64 17.44
C THR A 340 -26.94 -48.14 17.45
N LEU A 341 -26.64 -47.51 18.59
CA LEU A 341 -26.80 -46.09 18.91
C LEU A 341 -26.23 -45.15 17.85
N SER A 342 -26.90 -44.03 17.62
CA SER A 342 -26.34 -42.84 16.96
C SER A 342 -25.24 -42.21 17.83
N LEU A 343 -24.00 -42.18 17.32
CA LEU A 343 -22.80 -41.73 18.03
C LEU A 343 -22.50 -40.21 17.92
N PHE A 344 -23.41 -39.39 17.38
CA PHE A 344 -23.12 -37.96 17.18
C PHE A 344 -24.30 -37.07 17.61
N PRO A 345 -24.07 -36.01 18.41
CA PRO A 345 -25.11 -35.04 18.76
C PRO A 345 -25.41 -34.08 17.60
N GLU A 346 -26.67 -33.69 17.45
CA GLU A 346 -27.11 -32.66 16.50
C GLU A 346 -26.46 -31.31 16.86
N GLY A 347 -25.68 -30.75 15.93
CA GLY A 347 -25.01 -29.46 16.10
C GLY A 347 -25.96 -28.26 15.97
N PRO A 348 -25.65 -27.11 16.60
CA PRO A 348 -26.55 -25.97 16.69
C PRO A 348 -26.66 -25.15 15.39
N THR A 349 -27.74 -24.39 15.29
CA THR A 349 -28.13 -23.60 14.12
C THR A 349 -27.52 -22.18 14.09
N LEU A 350 -27.13 -21.78 12.87
CA LEU A 350 -27.00 -20.44 12.27
C LEU A 350 -25.85 -19.48 12.70
N ARG A 351 -25.10 -19.02 11.69
CA ARG A 351 -25.19 -17.66 11.09
C ARG A 351 -24.43 -17.58 9.76
N THR A 352 -25.01 -16.89 8.79
CA THR A 352 -24.45 -16.62 7.44
C THR A 352 -23.32 -15.59 7.52
N GLY A 353 -22.17 -15.90 6.92
CA GLY A 353 -21.01 -15.01 6.81
C GLY A 353 -20.31 -15.16 5.46
N SER A 354 -19.59 -14.12 5.06
CA SER A 354 -18.85 -13.97 3.80
C SER A 354 -17.80 -15.07 3.56
N VAL A 355 -17.52 -15.33 2.29
CA VAL A 355 -16.46 -16.24 1.81
C VAL A 355 -15.13 -15.89 2.48
N LYS A 356 -14.54 -16.84 3.22
CA LYS A 356 -13.22 -16.73 3.85
C LYS A 356 -12.18 -17.43 2.97
N SER A 357 -10.96 -16.90 2.90
CA SER A 357 -9.83 -17.56 2.23
C SER A 357 -9.32 -18.76 3.03
N ILE A 358 -8.59 -19.68 2.39
CA ILE A 358 -7.99 -20.85 3.05
C ILE A 358 -7.05 -20.41 4.18
N GLY A 359 -6.28 -19.33 3.99
CA GLY A 359 -5.45 -18.75 5.06
C GLY A 359 -6.24 -18.25 6.28
N ALA A 360 -7.47 -17.76 6.10
CA ALA A 360 -8.32 -17.30 7.21
C ALA A 360 -8.89 -18.46 8.04
N ILE A 361 -8.97 -19.68 7.48
CA ILE A 361 -9.40 -20.88 8.20
C ILE A 361 -8.33 -21.35 9.18
N PHE A 362 -7.05 -21.27 8.78
CA PHE A 362 -5.92 -21.67 9.65
C PHE A 362 -5.62 -20.66 10.76
N GLY A 363 -5.87 -19.35 10.54
CA GLY A 363 -5.73 -18.34 11.60
C GLY A 363 -6.70 -18.55 12.77
N ASP A 364 -7.91 -19.04 12.51
CA ASP A 364 -8.93 -19.35 13.53
C ASP A 364 -8.63 -20.66 14.29
N MET A 365 -7.74 -21.54 13.77
CA MET A 365 -7.32 -22.77 14.47
C MET A 365 -6.18 -22.54 15.48
N ILE A 366 -5.33 -21.53 15.28
CA ILE A 366 -4.17 -21.26 16.15
C ILE A 366 -4.55 -20.42 17.40
N MET A 367 -5.70 -19.72 17.37
CA MET A 367 -6.16 -18.86 18.48
C MET A 367 -7.11 -19.56 19.47
N ASN A 368 -7.37 -20.86 19.28
CA ASN A 368 -8.24 -21.68 20.14
C ASN A 368 -7.49 -22.81 20.86
N GLU A 369 -6.17 -22.69 21.02
CA GLU A 369 -5.40 -23.50 21.98
C GLU A 369 -5.05 -22.70 23.24
#